data_AF-A0A830C1A5-F1
#
_entry.id   AF-A0A830C1A5-F1
#
_cell.length_a   1.000
_cell.length_b   1.000
_cell.length_c   1.000
_cell.angle_alpha   90.00
_cell.angle_beta   90.00
_cell.angle_gamma   90.00
#
_symmetry.space_group_name_H-M   'P 1'
#
loop_
_entity.id
_entity.type
_entity.pdbx_description
1 polymer ?
#
loop_
_entity_poly.entity_id
_entity_poly.type
_entity_poly.pdbx_seq_one_letter_code
_entity_poly.pdbx_strand_id
1 'polypeptide(L)'
;MKFGETFTEYLQTNQDRFLEKCCHVEYKRLKKVLKSCRRCRDINNISCADSNGDQENAVTRYCHYNSCPLCDQMFFTELMKEASGVVGFFRQRVGRLLQFHIHNGMQRYFTYLCMCFASPRQATAQECRMLIEYVMMNAVAMRKILKKYDKVHGSANGRKFKSKMIAEHMEILQSPWLIELGAFYMNINQSNDDNNSDGDRNPFSFDLTSEEPIMTLLLPDSVKLEYSLTCAICLESVFHPYALSCGHLFCKSCVCSAASVMIFQGPKVAAPESKCPVCREAGVYLNAVHMMELDLLMKKDCKEYWKERMVTERAEMVKQSKIYWELQTKYMIGY
;
A
#
# COMPACT_ATOMS: atom_id res chain seq x y z
N MET A 1 12.99 24.87 1.06
CA MET A 1 13.32 24.49 2.45
C MET A 1 12.09 24.37 3.39
N LYS A 2 10.83 24.47 2.91
CA LYS A 2 9.63 24.60 3.78
C LYS A 2 8.85 23.30 4.12
N PHE A 3 9.16 22.16 3.51
CA PHE A 3 8.36 20.93 3.69
C PHE A 3 8.19 20.48 5.15
N GLY A 4 9.19 20.69 6.01
CA GLY A 4 9.08 20.29 7.42
C GLY A 4 8.05 21.11 8.20
N GLU A 5 7.83 22.36 7.81
CA GLU A 5 6.79 23.24 8.37
C GLU A 5 5.44 22.85 7.78
N THR A 6 5.34 22.74 6.45
CA THR A 6 4.13 22.27 5.76
C THR A 6 3.62 20.92 6.27
N PHE A 7 4.51 19.96 6.52
CA PHE A 7 4.12 18.65 7.06
C PHE A 7 3.65 18.75 8.52
N THR A 8 4.19 19.68 9.31
CA THR A 8 3.72 19.91 10.69
C THR A 8 2.35 20.58 10.69
N GLU A 9 2.17 21.59 9.84
CA GLU A 9 0.90 22.29 9.66
C GLU A 9 -0.19 21.30 9.21
N TYR A 10 0.11 20.48 8.21
CA TYR A 10 -0.75 19.36 7.80
C TYR A 10 -1.15 18.46 8.97
N LEU A 11 -0.19 18.04 9.81
CA LEU A 11 -0.47 17.20 10.96
C LEU A 11 -1.36 17.93 11.97
N GLN A 12 -1.08 19.19 12.30
CA GLN A 12 -1.86 19.97 13.25
C GLN A 12 -3.30 20.17 12.77
N THR A 13 -3.50 20.55 11.51
CA THR A 13 -4.83 20.74 10.93
C THR A 13 -5.64 19.43 10.85
N ASN A 14 -4.97 18.29 10.68
CA ASN A 14 -5.64 17.00 10.54
C ASN A 14 -5.71 16.19 11.85
N GLN A 15 -4.95 16.55 12.88
CA GLN A 15 -4.98 15.87 14.18
C GLN A 15 -6.33 16.03 14.88
N ASP A 16 -7.01 17.16 14.66
CA ASP A 16 -8.39 17.39 15.14
C ASP A 16 -9.45 16.72 14.26
N ARG A 17 -9.09 16.37 13.01
CA ARG A 17 -10.00 15.74 12.04
C ARG A 17 -9.99 14.21 12.11
N PHE A 18 -8.87 13.61 12.50
CA PHE A 18 -8.80 12.18 12.76
C PHE A 18 -9.30 11.87 14.18
N LEU A 19 -10.42 11.14 14.29
CA LEU A 19 -11.02 10.72 15.57
C LEU A 19 -10.10 9.85 16.45
N GLU A 20 -9.01 9.31 15.89
CA GLU A 20 -8.01 8.48 16.60
C GLU A 20 -6.60 9.02 16.33
N LYS A 21 -5.69 8.80 17.29
CA LYS A 21 -4.28 9.24 17.20
C LYS A 21 -3.59 8.61 15.99
N CYS A 22 -3.38 9.42 14.96
CA CYS A 22 -2.80 8.99 13.69
C CYS A 22 -1.29 8.75 13.79
N CYS A 23 -0.83 7.56 13.37
CA CYS A 23 0.60 7.28 13.21
C CYS A 23 1.15 8.09 12.03
N HIS A 24 2.34 8.67 12.15
CA HIS A 24 2.93 9.47 11.09
C HIS A 24 4.45 9.47 11.18
N VAL A 25 5.10 9.91 10.10
CA VAL A 25 6.56 10.10 10.09
C VAL A 25 6.95 11.26 10.99
N GLU A 26 7.76 11.04 12.02
CA GLU A 26 8.27 12.06 12.92
C GLU A 26 9.43 12.83 12.27
N TYR A 27 9.12 13.48 11.14
CA TYR A 27 10.10 14.06 10.21
C TYR A 27 11.05 15.06 10.88
N LYS A 28 10.56 15.82 11.86
CA LYS A 28 11.38 16.74 12.68
C LYS A 28 12.31 15.99 13.63
N ARG A 29 11.84 14.94 14.29
CA ARG A 29 12.62 14.08 15.20
C ARG A 29 13.74 13.37 14.42
N LEU A 30 13.40 12.74 13.30
CA LEU A 30 14.37 12.08 12.41
C LEU A 30 15.41 13.07 11.87
N LYS A 31 14.99 14.30 11.52
CA LYS A 31 15.94 15.37 11.16
C LYS A 31 16.91 15.72 12.29
N LYS A 32 16.48 15.69 13.56
CA LYS A 32 17.37 15.94 14.72
C LYS A 32 18.37 14.79 14.89
N VAL A 33 17.95 13.54 14.73
CA VAL A 33 18.86 12.36 14.71
C VAL A 33 19.94 12.51 13.63
N LEU A 34 19.58 13.02 12.45
CA LEU A 34 20.58 13.29 11.41
C LEU A 34 21.55 14.44 11.74
N LYS A 35 21.16 15.38 12.62
CA LYS A 35 22.04 16.48 13.04
C LYS A 35 23.05 16.02 14.09
N SER A 36 22.70 15.08 14.97
CA SER A 36 23.62 14.54 15.99
C SER A 36 24.77 13.72 15.39
N CYS A 37 24.62 13.19 14.17
CA CYS A 37 25.71 12.57 13.40
C CYS A 37 26.92 13.50 13.19
N ARG A 38 26.75 14.83 13.26
CA ARG A 38 27.89 15.76 13.26
C ARG A 38 28.87 15.49 14.41
N ARG A 39 28.42 14.99 15.56
CA ARG A 39 29.30 14.55 16.66
C ARG A 39 30.14 13.32 16.32
N CYS A 40 29.71 12.46 15.41
CA CYS A 40 30.53 11.35 14.92
C CYS A 40 31.70 11.85 14.05
N ARG A 41 31.55 12.99 13.37
CA ARG A 41 32.67 13.69 12.71
C ARG A 41 33.65 14.28 13.72
N ASP A 42 33.15 14.88 14.79
CA ASP A 42 34.00 15.56 15.79
C ASP A 42 34.81 14.57 16.64
N ILE A 43 34.24 13.41 17.01
CA ILE A 43 34.95 12.36 17.77
C ILE A 43 36.12 11.78 16.97
N ASN A 44 35.96 11.61 15.65
CA ASN A 44 37.04 11.14 14.79
C ASN A 44 38.12 12.21 14.55
N ASN A 45 37.73 13.50 14.46
CA ASN A 45 38.68 14.60 14.38
C ASN A 45 39.53 14.75 15.64
N ILE A 46 39.02 14.36 16.81
CA ILE A 46 39.78 14.34 18.07
C ILE A 46 40.73 13.14 18.09
N SER A 47 40.30 11.98 17.57
CA SER A 47 41.14 10.77 17.53
C SER A 47 42.37 10.86 16.61
N CYS A 48 42.46 11.88 15.75
CA CYS A 48 43.63 12.16 14.90
C CYS A 48 44.43 13.40 15.31
N ALA A 49 44.11 14.04 16.45
CA ALA A 49 44.84 15.20 16.95
C ALA A 49 45.96 14.86 17.95
N ASP A 50 46.00 13.63 18.49
CA ASP A 50 47.04 13.20 19.43
C ASP A 50 47.91 12.10 18.83
N SER A 51 48.87 12.49 17.98
CA SER A 51 50.10 11.74 17.71
C SER A 51 51.15 12.72 17.17
N ASN A 52 51.78 13.47 18.08
CA ASN A 52 53.05 14.14 17.79
C ASN A 52 54.14 13.06 17.77
N GLY A 53 54.76 12.85 16.62
CA GLY A 53 55.91 11.94 16.48
C GLY A 53 56.27 11.67 15.02
N ASP A 54 57.02 12.61 14.45
CA ASP A 54 58.06 12.49 13.43
C ASP A 54 57.84 11.72 12.11
N GLN A 55 58.21 12.46 11.05
CA GLN A 55 58.77 12.03 9.76
C GLN A 55 57.91 11.24 8.77
N GLU A 56 57.63 11.94 7.67
CA GLU A 56 57.64 11.50 6.26
C GLU A 56 56.99 10.14 5.91
N ASN A 57 55.97 10.23 5.05
CA ASN A 57 55.26 9.16 4.33
C ASN A 57 53.96 8.61 4.93
N ALA A 58 52.92 9.46 5.09
CA ALA A 58 51.54 8.97 5.19
C ALA A 58 50.45 10.02 4.87
N VAL A 59 50.61 10.90 3.87
CA VAL A 59 49.58 11.92 3.51
C VAL A 59 48.38 11.31 2.75
N THR A 60 48.05 10.04 2.94
CA THR A 60 46.97 9.42 2.15
C THR A 60 46.23 8.28 2.84
N ARG A 61 45.95 8.38 4.15
CA ARG A 61 45.23 7.29 4.83
C ARG A 61 44.13 7.75 5.79
N TYR A 62 42.90 7.62 5.26
CA TYR A 62 41.63 7.32 5.94
C TYR A 62 40.86 8.44 6.65
N CYS A 63 40.02 9.16 5.89
CA CYS A 63 38.75 9.69 6.38
C CYS A 63 37.71 9.72 5.24
N HIS A 64 37.40 8.55 4.68
CA HIS A 64 36.35 8.32 3.68
C HIS A 64 35.54 7.09 4.08
N TYR A 65 34.71 7.23 5.12
CA TYR A 65 33.71 6.20 5.43
C TYR A 65 32.34 6.67 4.96
N ASN A 66 31.89 6.09 3.85
CA ASN A 66 30.59 6.29 3.19
C ASN A 66 29.41 5.71 3.99
N SER A 67 29.56 5.38 5.28
CA SER A 67 28.54 4.76 6.12
C SER A 67 28.86 4.94 7.60
N CYS A 68 27.86 5.28 8.43
CA CYS A 68 28.01 5.42 9.88
C CYS A 68 27.10 4.38 10.57
N PRO A 69 27.62 3.19 10.94
CA PRO A 69 26.81 2.07 11.40
C PRO A 69 25.84 2.40 12.56
N LEU A 70 26.25 3.26 13.48
CA LEU A 70 25.39 3.73 14.59
C LEU A 70 24.24 4.60 14.10
N CYS A 71 24.50 5.52 13.16
CA CYS A 71 23.44 6.32 12.55
C CYS A 71 22.54 5.45 11.69
N ASP A 72 23.09 4.48 10.96
CA ASP A 72 22.32 3.53 10.14
C ASP A 72 21.34 2.76 11.03
N GLN A 73 21.84 2.12 12.09
CA GLN A 73 21.01 1.33 12.99
C GLN A 73 19.91 2.17 13.65
N MET A 74 20.26 3.31 14.25
CA MET A 74 19.29 4.15 14.97
C MET A 74 18.26 4.76 14.03
N PHE A 75 18.71 5.33 12.91
CA PHE A 75 17.82 6.03 11.98
C PHE A 75 16.89 5.06 11.24
N PHE A 76 17.43 3.97 10.69
CA PHE A 76 16.63 3.04 9.90
C PHE A 76 15.67 2.21 10.75
N THR A 77 16.04 1.86 11.99
CA THR A 77 15.13 1.16 12.91
C THR A 77 13.94 2.04 13.29
N GLU A 78 14.17 3.31 13.65
CA GLU A 78 13.09 4.23 13.97
C GLU A 78 12.21 4.52 12.75
N LEU A 79 12.82 4.72 11.57
CA LEU A 79 12.07 4.96 10.34
C LEU A 79 11.21 3.75 9.94
N MET A 80 11.73 2.53 10.11
CA MET A 80 10.98 1.29 9.87
C MET A 80 9.77 1.19 10.79
N LYS A 81 9.95 1.50 12.07
CA LYS A 81 8.87 1.52 13.07
C LYS A 81 7.79 2.54 12.71
N GLU A 82 8.19 3.75 12.33
CA GLU A 82 7.26 4.79 11.88
C GLU A 82 6.51 4.37 10.60
N ALA A 83 7.21 3.76 9.63
CA ALA A 83 6.60 3.23 8.41
C ALA A 83 5.56 2.15 8.71
N SER A 84 5.86 1.23 9.64
CA SER A 84 4.93 0.21 10.09
C SER A 84 3.69 0.79 10.76
N GLY A 85 3.85 1.82 11.59
CA GLY A 85 2.71 2.52 12.17
C GLY A 85 1.83 3.16 11.10
N VAL A 86 2.45 3.80 10.11
CA VAL A 86 1.75 4.47 9.00
C VAL A 86 0.95 3.48 8.15
N VAL A 87 1.59 2.40 7.69
CA VAL A 87 0.92 1.36 6.88
C VAL A 87 -0.16 0.65 7.68
N GLY A 88 0.10 0.34 8.96
CA GLY A 88 -0.87 -0.31 9.86
C GLY A 88 -2.11 0.55 10.10
N PHE A 89 -1.92 1.84 10.42
CA PHE A 89 -3.01 2.80 10.59
C PHE A 89 -3.84 2.94 9.31
N PHE A 90 -3.17 3.12 8.17
CA PHE A 90 -3.84 3.24 6.88
C PHE A 90 -4.70 2.02 6.56
N ARG A 91 -4.12 0.82 6.65
CA ARG A 91 -4.84 -0.45 6.46
C ARG A 91 -6.05 -0.57 7.38
N GLN A 92 -5.88 -0.27 8.67
CA GLN A 92 -6.97 -0.38 9.64
C GLN A 92 -8.10 0.60 9.32
N ARG A 93 -7.76 1.85 8.99
CA ARG A 93 -8.75 2.89 8.75
C ARG A 93 -9.51 2.67 7.45
N VAL A 94 -8.82 2.33 6.36
CA VAL A 94 -9.47 1.94 5.10
C VAL A 94 -10.32 0.68 5.31
N GLY A 95 -9.79 -0.34 6.01
CA GLY A 95 -10.54 -1.55 6.31
C GLY A 95 -11.86 -1.29 7.05
N ARG A 96 -11.85 -0.40 8.05
CA ARG A 96 -13.07 0.02 8.76
C ARG A 96 -14.03 0.78 7.82
N LEU A 97 -13.51 1.74 7.06
CA LEU A 97 -14.29 2.53 6.09
C LEU A 97 -15.04 1.62 5.11
N LEU A 98 -14.36 0.59 4.59
CA LEU A 98 -14.94 -0.35 3.65
C LEU A 98 -15.86 -1.37 4.33
N GLN A 99 -15.55 -1.86 5.53
CA GLN A 99 -16.41 -2.83 6.23
C GLN A 99 -17.84 -2.31 6.43
N PHE A 100 -18.01 -1.01 6.69
CA PHE A 100 -19.34 -0.38 6.77
C PHE A 100 -20.08 -0.33 5.43
N HIS A 101 -19.36 -0.27 4.31
CA HIS A 101 -19.95 -0.39 2.98
C HIS A 101 -20.39 -1.84 2.66
N ILE A 102 -19.69 -2.84 3.21
CA ILE A 102 -19.84 -4.27 2.87
C ILE A 102 -20.94 -5.01 3.67
N HIS A 103 -21.14 -4.70 4.95
CA HIS A 103 -22.16 -5.39 5.78
C HIS A 103 -23.62 -5.14 5.35
N ASN A 104 -23.84 -4.26 4.37
CA ASN A 104 -25.15 -3.91 3.83
C ASN A 104 -25.52 -4.67 2.54
N GLY A 105 -25.06 -5.92 2.39
CA GLY A 105 -25.36 -6.77 1.22
C GLY A 105 -26.86 -7.00 0.95
N MET A 106 -27.70 -7.08 1.99
CA MET A 106 -29.18 -7.10 1.85
C MET A 106 -29.83 -5.70 1.82
N GLN A 107 -29.06 -4.64 2.07
CA GLN A 107 -29.50 -3.25 2.07
C GLN A 107 -28.91 -2.44 0.91
N ARG A 108 -28.63 -3.04 -0.26
CA ARG A 108 -28.45 -2.23 -1.48
C ARG A 108 -29.66 -1.31 -1.74
N TYR A 109 -30.85 -1.73 -1.28
CA TYR A 109 -32.08 -0.93 -1.33
C TYR A 109 -32.20 0.09 -0.18
N PHE A 110 -31.75 -0.26 1.04
CA PHE A 110 -31.90 0.60 2.22
C PHE A 110 -30.78 1.62 2.37
N THR A 111 -29.58 1.33 1.87
CA THR A 111 -28.48 2.29 1.80
C THR A 111 -28.78 3.37 0.76
N TYR A 112 -29.51 3.05 -0.31
CA TYR A 112 -30.06 4.06 -1.20
C TYR A 112 -31.00 5.02 -0.45
N LEU A 113 -31.82 4.51 0.48
CA LEU A 113 -32.74 5.30 1.34
C LEU A 113 -32.05 6.05 2.49
N CYS A 114 -31.02 5.49 3.14
CA CYS A 114 -30.27 6.17 4.21
C CYS A 114 -29.21 7.14 3.67
N MET A 115 -28.69 6.92 2.45
CA MET A 115 -27.86 7.87 1.72
C MET A 115 -28.66 9.00 1.05
N CYS A 116 -30.00 9.01 1.17
CA CYS A 116 -30.83 10.16 0.80
C CYS A 116 -30.63 11.36 1.73
N PHE A 117 -29.92 11.20 2.86
CA PHE A 117 -29.40 12.35 3.62
C PHE A 117 -28.03 12.73 3.04
N ALA A 118 -27.86 13.98 2.62
CA ALA A 118 -26.61 14.46 2.02
C ALA A 118 -25.40 14.40 3.00
N SER A 119 -25.62 14.34 4.32
CA SER A 119 -24.56 14.48 5.33
C SER A 119 -23.61 13.27 5.48
N PRO A 120 -24.07 12.00 5.47
CA PRO A 120 -23.17 10.84 5.62
C PRO A 120 -22.28 10.58 4.40
N ARG A 121 -22.77 10.85 3.18
CA ARG A 121 -21.98 10.73 1.93
C ARG A 121 -20.84 11.75 1.90
N GLN A 122 -21.13 13.00 2.25
CA GLN A 122 -20.13 14.06 2.27
C GLN A 122 -19.04 13.79 3.31
N ALA A 123 -19.41 13.28 4.49
CA ALA A 123 -18.46 12.86 5.52
C ALA A 123 -17.56 11.70 5.05
N THR A 124 -18.13 10.70 4.37
CA THR A 124 -17.39 9.56 3.80
C THR A 124 -16.40 10.01 2.72
N ALA A 125 -16.85 10.87 1.79
CA ALA A 125 -15.98 11.41 0.75
C ALA A 125 -14.86 12.29 1.32
N GLN A 126 -15.15 13.06 2.37
CA GLN A 126 -14.14 13.84 3.09
C GLN A 126 -13.12 12.94 3.79
N GLU A 127 -13.56 11.87 4.44
CA GLU A 127 -12.67 10.88 5.04
C GLU A 127 -11.75 10.24 3.99
N CYS A 128 -12.28 9.90 2.81
CA CYS A 128 -11.47 9.39 1.70
C CYS A 128 -10.38 10.40 1.31
N ARG A 129 -10.75 11.68 1.10
CA ARG A 129 -9.79 12.75 0.77
C ARG A 129 -8.70 12.87 1.82
N MET A 130 -9.06 12.84 3.10
CA MET A 130 -8.10 12.90 4.20
C MET A 130 -7.13 11.71 4.20
N LEU A 131 -7.62 10.49 3.91
CA LEU A 131 -6.78 9.29 3.80
C LEU A 131 -5.85 9.33 2.59
N ILE A 132 -6.31 9.87 1.46
CA ILE A 132 -5.48 10.06 0.27
C ILE A 132 -4.37 11.08 0.56
N GLU A 133 -4.71 12.22 1.15
CA GLU A 133 -3.73 13.23 1.56
C GLU A 133 -2.72 12.67 2.56
N TYR A 134 -3.20 11.88 3.53
CA TYR A 134 -2.36 11.18 4.50
C TYR A 134 -1.33 10.27 3.83
N VAL A 135 -1.74 9.44 2.88
CA VAL A 135 -0.84 8.56 2.12
C VAL A 135 0.20 9.40 1.37
N MET A 136 -0.25 10.43 0.64
CA MET A 136 0.63 11.29 -0.15
C MET A 136 1.68 11.99 0.73
N MET A 137 1.24 12.60 1.84
CA MET A 137 2.10 13.36 2.74
C MET A 137 3.14 12.47 3.43
N ASN A 138 2.74 11.30 3.93
CA ASN A 138 3.67 10.37 4.55
C ASN A 138 4.67 9.81 3.53
N ALA A 139 4.22 9.45 2.33
CA ALA A 139 5.12 8.96 1.28
C ALA A 139 6.14 10.03 0.87
N VAL A 140 5.73 11.29 0.75
CA VAL A 140 6.64 12.42 0.49
C VAL A 140 7.63 12.60 1.64
N ALA A 141 7.17 12.50 2.90
CA ALA A 141 8.03 12.61 4.08
C ALA A 141 9.11 11.51 4.10
N MET A 142 8.73 10.25 3.86
CA MET A 142 9.64 9.11 3.74
C MET A 142 10.69 9.34 2.65
N ARG A 143 10.27 9.71 1.43
CA ARG A 143 11.19 9.99 0.33
C ARG A 143 12.16 11.12 0.66
N LYS A 144 11.66 12.22 1.24
CA LYS A 144 12.49 13.39 1.58
C LYS A 144 13.46 13.10 2.72
N ILE A 145 13.09 12.30 3.73
CA ILE A 145 13.99 12.00 4.85
C ILE A 145 15.11 11.04 4.43
N LEU A 146 14.81 10.05 3.58
CA LEU A 146 15.81 9.15 3.01
C LEU A 146 16.80 9.88 2.09
N LYS A 147 16.31 10.76 1.20
CA LYS A 147 17.18 11.64 0.40
C LYS A 147 18.06 12.53 1.28
N LYS A 148 17.52 13.00 2.40
CA LYS A 148 18.27 13.83 3.35
C LYS A 148 19.34 13.03 4.09
N TYR A 149 19.04 11.79 4.46
CA TYR A 149 20.01 10.87 5.06
C TYR A 149 21.21 10.68 4.11
N ASP A 150 20.97 10.36 2.83
CA ASP A 150 22.03 10.18 1.82
C ASP A 150 22.87 11.45 1.66
N LYS A 151 22.21 12.62 1.61
CA LYS A 151 22.90 13.91 1.50
C LYS A 151 23.77 14.23 2.71
N VAL A 152 23.37 13.84 3.92
CA VAL A 152 24.14 14.09 5.15
C VAL A 152 25.36 13.17 5.24
N HIS A 153 25.20 11.91 4.85
CA HIS A 153 26.25 10.89 4.99
C HIS A 153 27.10 10.69 3.73
N GLY A 154 26.76 11.34 2.61
CA GLY A 154 27.44 11.11 1.33
C GLY A 154 27.29 9.67 0.83
N SER A 155 26.21 8.99 1.19
CA SER A 155 26.03 7.56 0.98
C SER A 155 24.85 7.22 0.05
N ALA A 156 24.66 5.93 -0.20
CA ALA A 156 23.50 5.38 -0.89
C ALA A 156 22.60 4.54 0.03
N ASN A 157 22.84 4.57 1.36
CA ASN A 157 22.15 3.68 2.29
C ASN A 157 20.66 4.03 2.44
N GLY A 158 20.28 5.30 2.32
CA GLY A 158 18.89 5.72 2.26
C GLY A 158 18.15 5.17 1.03
N ARG A 159 18.79 5.14 -0.15
CA ARG A 159 18.23 4.46 -1.34
C ARG A 159 18.12 2.95 -1.15
N LYS A 160 19.16 2.30 -0.63
CA LYS A 160 19.13 0.85 -0.33
C LYS A 160 18.03 0.51 0.68
N PHE A 161 17.87 1.33 1.71
CA PHE A 161 16.82 1.17 2.69
C PHE A 161 15.43 1.37 2.09
N LYS A 162 15.24 2.30 1.15
CA LYS A 162 13.99 2.40 0.39
C LYS A 162 13.65 1.09 -0.32
N SER A 163 14.62 0.48 -1.02
CA SER A 163 14.41 -0.81 -1.68
C SER A 163 14.06 -1.91 -0.67
N LYS A 164 14.69 -1.90 0.52
CA LYS A 164 14.33 -2.79 1.63
C LYS A 164 12.88 -2.59 2.08
N MET A 165 12.45 -1.33 2.28
CA MET A 165 11.06 -1.03 2.67
C MET A 165 10.04 -1.54 1.63
N ILE A 166 10.35 -1.42 0.34
CA ILE A 166 9.51 -1.96 -0.74
C ILE A 166 9.43 -3.50 -0.64
N ALA A 167 10.57 -4.17 -0.44
CA ALA A 167 10.62 -5.62 -0.32
C ALA A 167 9.91 -6.14 0.94
N GLU A 168 9.86 -5.35 2.01
CA GLU A 168 9.15 -5.66 3.26
C GLU A 168 7.71 -5.09 3.29
N HIS A 169 7.18 -4.61 2.15
CA HIS A 169 5.80 -4.11 2.00
C HIS A 169 5.43 -2.91 2.89
N MET A 170 6.42 -2.05 3.16
CA MET A 170 6.29 -0.87 4.03
C MET A 170 6.14 0.44 3.27
N GLU A 171 6.24 0.42 1.95
CA GLU A 171 5.94 1.59 1.12
C GLU A 171 4.42 1.73 0.98
N ILE A 172 3.84 2.70 1.68
CA ILE A 172 2.38 2.92 1.71
C ILE A 172 1.75 3.10 0.32
N LEU A 173 2.51 3.66 -0.63
CA LEU A 173 2.05 3.82 -2.02
C LEU A 173 1.91 2.49 -2.76
N GLN A 174 2.49 1.40 -2.28
CA GLN A 174 2.32 0.06 -2.89
C GLN A 174 1.28 -0.79 -2.16
N SER A 175 0.61 -0.22 -1.15
CA SER A 175 -0.42 -0.93 -0.40
C SER A 175 -1.64 -1.21 -1.27
N PRO A 176 -2.14 -2.47 -1.33
CA PRO A 176 -3.40 -2.78 -2.00
C PRO A 176 -4.58 -1.96 -1.47
N TRP A 177 -4.55 -1.57 -0.20
CA TRP A 177 -5.59 -0.72 0.40
C TRP A 177 -5.71 0.65 -0.27
N LEU A 178 -4.65 1.12 -0.96
CA LEU A 178 -4.71 2.34 -1.76
C LEU A 178 -5.51 2.14 -3.04
N ILE A 179 -5.42 0.97 -3.66
CA ILE A 179 -6.22 0.60 -4.83
C ILE A 179 -7.70 0.51 -4.43
N GLU A 180 -8.01 -0.17 -3.33
CA GLU A 180 -9.37 -0.24 -2.80
C GLU A 180 -9.93 1.14 -2.46
N LEU A 181 -9.14 1.99 -1.78
CA LEU A 181 -9.57 3.34 -1.44
C LEU A 181 -9.86 4.17 -2.70
N GLY A 182 -9.02 4.05 -3.73
CA GLY A 182 -9.24 4.72 -5.01
C GLY A 182 -10.50 4.24 -5.71
N ALA A 183 -10.72 2.94 -5.77
CA ALA A 183 -11.93 2.36 -6.36
C ALA A 183 -13.19 2.76 -5.59
N PHE A 184 -13.14 2.74 -4.25
CA PHE A 184 -14.22 3.21 -3.40
C PHE A 184 -14.57 4.67 -3.67
N TYR A 185 -13.54 5.53 -3.71
CA TYR A 185 -13.70 6.95 -3.97
C TYR A 185 -14.34 7.21 -5.34
N MET A 186 -13.99 6.43 -6.37
CA MET A 186 -14.67 6.49 -7.67
C MET A 186 -16.13 6.06 -7.58
N ASN A 187 -16.40 4.93 -6.92
CA ASN A 187 -17.74 4.37 -6.79
C ASN A 187 -18.71 5.34 -6.10
N ILE A 188 -18.26 6.08 -5.07
CA ILE A 188 -19.11 7.03 -4.34
C ILE A 188 -19.30 8.38 -5.06
N ASN A 189 -18.35 8.81 -5.91
CA ASN A 189 -18.42 10.12 -6.57
C ASN A 189 -19.09 10.08 -7.94
N GLN A 190 -19.11 8.94 -8.64
CA GLN A 190 -19.79 8.79 -9.92
C GLN A 190 -21.33 8.91 -9.85
N SER A 191 -21.93 9.03 -8.66
CA SER A 191 -23.36 9.26 -8.50
C SER A 191 -23.77 10.74 -8.57
N ASN A 192 -22.80 11.66 -8.62
CA ASN A 192 -23.04 13.10 -8.64
C ASN A 192 -22.64 13.66 -10.02
N ASP A 193 -23.47 13.41 -11.04
CA ASP A 193 -23.53 14.32 -12.19
C ASP A 193 -24.14 15.62 -11.69
N ASP A 194 -23.32 16.51 -11.14
CA ASP A 194 -23.70 17.91 -11.09
C ASP A 194 -22.49 18.82 -11.19
N ASN A 195 -22.63 19.77 -12.10
CA ASN A 195 -21.67 20.80 -12.44
C ASN A 195 -21.40 21.67 -11.21
N ASN A 196 -20.24 21.50 -10.57
CA ASN A 196 -19.62 22.60 -9.85
C ASN A 196 -18.11 22.52 -9.91
N SER A 197 -17.56 23.43 -10.71
CA SER A 197 -16.17 23.83 -10.73
C SER A 197 -15.81 24.55 -9.43
N ASP A 198 -14.90 23.96 -8.65
CA ASP A 198 -13.65 24.56 -8.15
C ASP A 198 -13.22 23.85 -6.85
N GLY A 199 -11.97 23.40 -6.78
CA GLY A 199 -11.32 23.06 -5.51
C GLY A 199 -10.45 21.81 -5.44
N ASP A 200 -10.95 20.62 -5.78
CA ASP A 200 -10.21 19.39 -5.43
C ASP A 200 -10.36 18.31 -6.50
N ARG A 201 -9.42 18.27 -7.44
CA ARG A 201 -9.37 17.23 -8.47
C ARG A 201 -9.19 15.87 -7.81
N ASN A 202 -10.07 14.92 -8.13
CA ASN A 202 -9.86 13.51 -7.82
C ASN A 202 -8.46 13.10 -8.29
N PRO A 203 -7.56 12.68 -7.38
CA PRO A 203 -6.20 12.32 -7.75
C PRO A 203 -6.12 10.93 -8.40
N PHE A 204 -7.22 10.16 -8.37
CA PHE A 204 -7.31 8.86 -9.03
C PHE A 204 -8.00 8.94 -10.40
N SER A 205 -7.48 8.16 -11.34
CA SER A 205 -8.17 7.84 -12.60
C SER A 205 -8.01 6.37 -12.91
N PHE A 206 -9.03 5.78 -13.54
CA PHE A 206 -9.04 4.38 -13.94
C PHE A 206 -9.29 4.30 -15.44
N ASP A 207 -8.39 3.67 -16.16
CA ASP A 207 -8.60 3.24 -17.54
C ASP A 207 -8.83 1.73 -17.51
N LEU A 208 -10.10 1.33 -17.62
CA LEU A 208 -10.52 -0.08 -17.51
C LEU A 208 -10.91 -0.67 -18.86
N THR A 209 -11.04 0.16 -19.89
CA THR A 209 -11.47 -0.23 -21.23
C THR A 209 -10.32 -0.53 -22.17
N SER A 210 -9.10 -0.14 -21.79
CA SER A 210 -7.86 -0.51 -22.48
C SER A 210 -7.55 -2.01 -22.38
N GLU A 211 -6.74 -2.52 -23.32
CA GLU A 211 -6.15 -3.87 -23.24
C GLU A 211 -5.31 -4.05 -21.97
N GLU A 212 -4.75 -2.96 -21.44
CA GLU A 212 -4.03 -2.92 -20.18
C GLU A 212 -4.79 -2.02 -19.19
N PRO A 213 -5.64 -2.58 -18.31
CA PRO A 213 -6.37 -1.77 -17.35
C PRO A 213 -5.42 -1.21 -16.29
N ILE A 214 -5.46 0.10 -16.07
CA ILE A 214 -4.53 0.82 -15.19
C ILE A 214 -5.29 1.76 -14.27
N MET A 215 -4.90 1.74 -13.00
CA MET A 215 -5.21 2.80 -12.05
C MET A 215 -4.05 3.80 -12.02
N THR A 216 -4.32 5.09 -12.17
CA THR A 216 -3.33 6.16 -12.01
C THR A 216 -3.64 6.98 -10.77
N LEU A 217 -2.60 7.29 -9.98
CA LEU A 217 -2.62 8.26 -8.89
C LEU A 217 -1.72 9.44 -9.24
N LEU A 218 -2.27 10.66 -9.25
CA LEU A 218 -1.51 11.90 -9.33
C LEU A 218 -1.05 12.35 -7.94
N LEU A 219 0.25 12.48 -7.77
CA LEU A 219 0.86 13.05 -6.57
C LEU A 219 0.96 14.59 -6.67
N PRO A 220 1.11 15.31 -5.54
CA PRO A 220 1.17 16.78 -5.53
C PRO A 220 2.31 17.37 -6.36
N ASP A 221 3.41 16.63 -6.52
CA ASP A 221 4.56 17.03 -7.34
C ASP A 221 4.33 16.75 -8.85
N SER A 222 3.07 16.53 -9.29
CA SER A 222 2.68 16.11 -10.66
C SER A 222 3.27 14.78 -11.12
N VAL A 223 3.77 13.97 -10.19
CA VAL A 223 4.25 12.61 -10.46
C VAL A 223 3.05 11.68 -10.59
N LYS A 224 2.97 10.96 -11.71
CA LYS A 224 1.97 9.90 -11.92
C LYS A 224 2.52 8.57 -11.40
N LEU A 225 1.67 7.85 -10.67
CA LEU A 225 1.95 6.49 -10.24
C LEU A 225 0.87 5.58 -10.81
N GLU A 226 1.30 4.55 -11.54
CA GLU A 226 0.41 3.63 -12.25
C GLU A 226 0.45 2.25 -11.61
N TYR A 227 -0.74 1.64 -11.50
CA TYR A 227 -0.94 0.29 -11.00
C TYR A 227 -1.64 -0.51 -12.07
N SER A 228 -0.99 -1.58 -12.53
CA SER A 228 -1.63 -2.54 -13.42
C SER A 228 -2.74 -3.28 -12.68
N LEU A 229 -3.92 -3.32 -13.29
CA LEU A 229 -5.08 -4.08 -12.86
C LEU A 229 -5.20 -5.39 -13.68
N THR A 230 -4.10 -5.84 -14.25
CA THR A 230 -3.97 -7.08 -15.02
C THR A 230 -3.51 -8.21 -14.10
N CYS A 231 -4.11 -9.38 -14.24
CA CYS A 231 -3.72 -10.56 -13.47
C CYS A 231 -2.41 -11.12 -14.05
N ALA A 232 -1.38 -11.25 -13.22
CA ALA A 232 -0.08 -11.75 -13.68
C ALA A 232 -0.07 -13.24 -14.09
N ILE A 233 -1.19 -13.96 -13.96
CA ILE A 233 -1.32 -15.38 -14.34
C ILE A 233 -2.05 -15.54 -15.67
N CYS A 234 -3.28 -14.98 -15.79
CA CYS A 234 -4.05 -15.08 -17.03
C CYS A 234 -3.79 -13.94 -18.01
N LEU A 235 -3.06 -12.90 -17.59
CA LEU A 235 -2.73 -11.70 -18.40
C LEU A 235 -3.96 -10.91 -18.88
N GLU A 236 -5.12 -11.16 -18.29
CA GLU A 236 -6.37 -10.43 -18.53
C GLU A 236 -6.66 -9.47 -17.36
N SER A 237 -7.61 -8.56 -17.56
CA SER A 237 -8.18 -7.72 -16.49
C SER A 237 -8.60 -8.57 -15.30
N VAL A 238 -8.18 -8.18 -14.09
CA VAL A 238 -8.47 -8.94 -12.87
C VAL A 238 -9.97 -9.15 -12.67
N PHE A 239 -10.35 -10.35 -12.25
CA PHE A 239 -11.74 -10.76 -12.04
C PHE A 239 -11.90 -11.39 -10.66
N HIS A 240 -12.84 -10.89 -9.84
CA HIS A 240 -12.85 -11.11 -8.39
C HIS A 240 -11.44 -10.90 -7.80
N PRO A 241 -10.90 -9.67 -7.86
CA PRO A 241 -9.50 -9.42 -7.56
C PRO A 241 -9.15 -9.75 -6.10
N TYR A 242 -8.02 -10.42 -5.93
CA TYR A 242 -7.37 -10.66 -4.64
C TYR A 242 -5.97 -10.08 -4.65
N ALA A 243 -5.66 -9.27 -3.65
CA ALA A 243 -4.29 -8.88 -3.36
C ALA A 243 -3.72 -9.81 -2.29
N LEU A 244 -2.57 -10.43 -2.59
CA LEU A 244 -1.80 -11.16 -1.59
C LEU A 244 -1.16 -10.17 -0.60
N SER A 245 -0.71 -10.63 0.56
CA SER A 245 -0.10 -9.72 1.56
C SER A 245 1.19 -9.07 1.07
N CYS A 246 1.82 -9.63 0.03
CA CYS A 246 2.95 -9.04 -0.67
C CYS A 246 2.58 -8.00 -1.75
N GLY A 247 1.32 -7.57 -1.81
CA GLY A 247 0.84 -6.52 -2.71
C GLY A 247 0.39 -6.97 -4.10
N HIS A 248 0.85 -8.14 -4.58
CA HIS A 248 0.51 -8.64 -5.93
C HIS A 248 -0.98 -9.00 -6.08
N LEU A 249 -1.54 -8.62 -7.23
CA LEU A 249 -2.96 -8.68 -7.56
C LEU A 249 -3.25 -9.82 -8.56
N PHE A 250 -4.29 -10.59 -8.31
CA PHE A 250 -4.69 -11.75 -9.14
C PHE A 250 -6.21 -11.93 -9.18
N CYS A 251 -6.72 -12.64 -10.18
CA CYS A 251 -8.08 -13.17 -10.15
C CYS A 251 -8.23 -14.23 -9.05
N LYS A 252 -9.43 -14.36 -8.45
CA LYS A 252 -9.72 -15.39 -7.44
C LYS A 252 -9.38 -16.80 -7.93
N SER A 253 -9.82 -17.15 -9.13
CA SER A 253 -9.56 -18.45 -9.74
C SER A 253 -8.06 -18.73 -9.90
N CYS A 254 -7.32 -17.75 -10.41
CA CYS A 254 -5.89 -17.83 -10.67
C CYS A 254 -5.07 -18.00 -9.38
N VAL A 255 -5.37 -17.20 -8.35
CA VAL A 255 -4.66 -17.28 -7.06
C VAL A 255 -4.96 -18.60 -6.34
N CYS A 256 -6.20 -19.09 -6.40
CA CYS A 256 -6.56 -20.40 -5.85
C CYS A 256 -5.83 -21.54 -6.56
N SER A 257 -5.83 -21.52 -7.91
CA SER A 257 -5.11 -22.50 -8.71
C SER A 257 -3.61 -22.50 -8.40
N ALA A 258 -2.98 -21.33 -8.29
CA ALA A 258 -1.56 -21.21 -7.95
C ALA A 258 -1.21 -21.79 -6.57
N ALA A 259 -2.15 -21.75 -5.62
CA ALA A 259 -2.02 -22.34 -4.29
C ALA A 259 -2.53 -23.79 -4.19
N SER A 260 -2.94 -24.41 -5.31
CA SER A 260 -3.54 -25.74 -5.33
C SER A 260 -4.76 -25.88 -4.39
N VAL A 261 -5.55 -24.81 -4.25
CA VAL A 261 -6.81 -24.81 -3.48
C VAL A 261 -8.01 -24.63 -4.39
N MET A 262 -9.17 -25.11 -3.96
CA MET A 262 -10.40 -24.97 -4.73
C MET A 262 -10.91 -23.52 -4.69
N ILE A 263 -11.52 -23.07 -5.80
CA ILE A 263 -11.99 -21.69 -5.94
C ILE A 263 -13.05 -21.34 -4.88
N PHE A 264 -13.92 -22.29 -4.52
CA PHE A 264 -14.96 -22.06 -3.51
C PHE A 264 -14.40 -21.96 -2.08
N GLN A 265 -13.28 -22.62 -1.77
CA GLN A 265 -12.59 -22.52 -0.48
C GLN A 265 -11.90 -21.17 -0.33
N GLY A 266 -11.34 -20.65 -1.42
CA GLY A 266 -10.68 -19.35 -1.48
C GLY A 266 -9.20 -19.41 -1.06
N PRO A 267 -8.45 -18.33 -1.35
CA PRO A 267 -6.99 -18.33 -1.26
C PRO A 267 -6.46 -18.46 0.18
N LYS A 268 -7.24 -18.07 1.19
CA LYS A 268 -6.81 -18.10 2.60
C LYS A 268 -6.62 -19.51 3.17
N VAL A 269 -7.15 -20.53 2.49
CA VAL A 269 -6.99 -21.94 2.87
C VAL A 269 -5.65 -22.52 2.40
N ALA A 270 -4.90 -21.77 1.57
CA ALA A 270 -3.61 -22.20 1.06
C ALA A 270 -2.63 -22.55 2.18
N ALA A 271 -1.80 -23.55 1.94
CA ALA A 271 -0.77 -23.95 2.88
C ALA A 271 0.26 -22.82 3.09
N PRO A 272 0.83 -22.64 4.31
CA PRO A 272 1.76 -21.54 4.60
C PRO A 272 2.99 -21.48 3.68
N GLU A 273 3.42 -22.62 3.14
CA GLU A 273 4.52 -22.75 2.18
C GLU A 273 4.18 -22.27 0.76
N SER A 274 2.90 -22.01 0.47
CA SER A 274 2.45 -21.50 -0.82
C SER A 274 3.07 -20.14 -1.09
N LYS A 275 3.66 -19.99 -2.29
CA LYS A 275 4.46 -18.82 -2.67
C LYS A 275 3.71 -17.93 -3.64
N CYS A 276 3.91 -16.62 -3.55
CA CYS A 276 3.44 -15.68 -4.55
C CYS A 276 3.97 -16.07 -5.95
N PRO A 277 3.12 -16.15 -6.98
CA PRO A 277 3.56 -16.42 -8.35
C PRO A 277 4.51 -15.37 -8.94
N VAL A 278 4.49 -14.14 -8.41
CA VAL A 278 5.32 -13.02 -8.89
C VAL A 278 6.61 -12.89 -8.07
N CYS A 279 6.53 -12.63 -6.76
CA CYS A 279 7.73 -12.40 -5.93
C CYS A 279 8.27 -13.65 -5.22
N ARG A 280 7.60 -14.80 -5.31
CA ARG A 280 7.97 -16.06 -4.66
C ARG A 280 8.06 -16.04 -3.13
N GLU A 281 7.54 -14.98 -2.50
CA GLU A 281 7.42 -14.88 -1.04
C GLU A 281 6.39 -15.89 -0.52
N ALA A 282 6.75 -16.64 0.52
CA ALA A 282 5.90 -17.63 1.16
C ALA A 282 4.99 -16.99 2.23
N GLY A 283 3.90 -17.67 2.61
CA GLY A 283 3.00 -17.21 3.68
C GLY A 283 2.09 -16.04 3.28
N VAL A 284 2.11 -15.61 2.02
CA VAL A 284 1.42 -14.40 1.56
C VAL A 284 -0.10 -14.57 1.37
N TYR A 285 -0.59 -15.80 1.42
CA TYR A 285 -1.99 -16.17 1.19
C TYR A 285 -2.88 -16.00 2.43
N LEU A 286 -2.31 -16.17 3.64
CA LEU A 286 -3.04 -16.14 4.91
C LEU A 286 -3.82 -14.83 5.10
N ASN A 287 -3.19 -13.73 4.69
CA ASN A 287 -3.73 -12.37 4.83
C ASN A 287 -4.21 -11.78 3.50
N ALA A 288 -4.51 -12.62 2.50
CA ALA A 288 -5.02 -12.15 1.21
C ALA A 288 -6.30 -11.32 1.39
N VAL A 289 -6.37 -10.20 0.68
CA VAL A 289 -7.48 -9.24 0.73
C VAL A 289 -8.31 -9.38 -0.54
N HIS A 290 -9.62 -9.58 -0.37
CA HIS A 290 -10.56 -9.49 -1.48
C HIS A 290 -10.81 -8.02 -1.78
N MET A 291 -10.53 -7.62 -3.01
CA MET A 291 -10.52 -6.24 -3.47
C MET A 291 -11.91 -5.86 -3.98
N MET A 292 -12.83 -5.63 -3.04
CA MET A 292 -14.26 -5.63 -3.34
C MET A 292 -14.74 -4.35 -4.03
N GLU A 293 -14.14 -3.20 -3.72
CA GLU A 293 -14.48 -1.95 -4.40
C GLU A 293 -13.93 -1.91 -5.82
N LEU A 294 -12.73 -2.46 -6.01
CA LEU A 294 -12.19 -2.66 -7.34
C LEU A 294 -13.07 -3.63 -8.15
N ASP A 295 -13.51 -4.74 -7.54
CA ASP A 295 -14.42 -5.70 -8.16
C ASP A 295 -15.71 -5.03 -8.67
N LEU A 296 -16.31 -4.18 -7.83
CA LEU A 296 -17.53 -3.43 -8.17
C LEU A 296 -17.30 -2.43 -9.31
N LEU A 297 -16.18 -1.71 -9.28
CA LEU A 297 -15.83 -0.74 -10.31
C LEU A 297 -15.62 -1.44 -11.66
N MET A 298 -14.84 -2.52 -11.68
CA MET A 298 -14.60 -3.30 -12.89
C MET A 298 -15.86 -3.95 -13.45
N LYS A 299 -16.75 -4.46 -12.59
CA LYS A 299 -18.06 -4.97 -13.00
C LYS A 299 -18.94 -3.91 -13.67
N LYS A 300 -18.84 -2.65 -13.22
CA LYS A 300 -19.63 -1.53 -13.78
C LYS A 300 -19.14 -1.15 -15.17
N ASP A 301 -17.82 -1.07 -15.35
CA ASP A 301 -17.20 -0.51 -16.54
C ASP A 301 -16.94 -1.57 -17.64
N CYS A 302 -16.76 -2.85 -17.28
CA CYS A 302 -16.46 -3.97 -18.20
C CYS A 302 -17.58 -5.02 -18.25
N LYS A 303 -18.85 -4.60 -18.42
CA LYS A 303 -20.04 -5.47 -18.20
C LYS A 303 -20.06 -6.79 -18.98
N GLU A 304 -19.74 -6.79 -20.27
CA GLU A 304 -19.85 -7.99 -21.10
C GLU A 304 -18.76 -9.01 -20.76
N TYR A 305 -17.49 -8.58 -20.71
CA TYR A 305 -16.37 -9.40 -20.19
C TYR A 305 -16.71 -9.99 -18.82
N TRP A 306 -17.27 -9.17 -17.92
CA TRP A 306 -17.63 -9.60 -16.58
C TRP A 306 -18.69 -10.70 -16.55
N LYS A 307 -19.72 -10.61 -17.42
CA LYS A 307 -20.78 -11.64 -17.52
C LYS A 307 -20.21 -12.95 -18.06
N GLU A 308 -19.44 -12.90 -19.14
CA GLU A 308 -18.83 -14.08 -19.76
C GLU A 308 -17.89 -14.80 -18.78
N ARG A 309 -17.02 -14.04 -18.12
CA ARG A 309 -16.09 -14.58 -17.13
C ARG A 309 -16.81 -15.16 -15.91
N MET A 310 -17.92 -14.57 -15.49
CA MET A 310 -18.73 -15.10 -14.38
C MET A 310 -19.36 -16.46 -14.71
N VAL A 311 -19.84 -16.66 -15.93
CA VAL A 311 -20.43 -17.95 -16.35
C VAL A 311 -19.37 -19.05 -16.33
N THR A 312 -18.20 -18.78 -16.89
CA THR A 312 -17.09 -19.74 -16.96
C THR A 312 -16.55 -20.10 -15.56
N GLU A 313 -16.28 -19.12 -14.71
CA GLU A 313 -15.79 -19.39 -13.34
C GLU A 313 -16.84 -20.09 -12.46
N ARG A 314 -18.13 -19.78 -12.65
CA ARG A 314 -19.20 -20.47 -11.92
C ARG A 314 -19.31 -21.93 -12.33
N ALA A 315 -19.19 -22.25 -13.62
CA ALA A 315 -19.19 -23.63 -14.09
C ALA A 315 -18.03 -24.43 -13.49
N GLU A 316 -16.82 -23.85 -13.46
CA GLU A 316 -15.65 -24.47 -12.86
C GLU A 316 -15.82 -24.65 -11.34
N MET A 317 -16.39 -23.66 -10.64
CA MET A 317 -16.64 -23.76 -9.20
C MET A 317 -17.62 -24.90 -8.85
N VAL A 318 -18.67 -25.09 -9.66
CA VAL A 318 -19.64 -26.18 -9.47
C VAL A 318 -18.96 -27.54 -9.70
N LYS A 319 -18.13 -27.64 -10.73
CA LYS A 319 -17.34 -28.85 -11.02
C LYS A 319 -16.39 -29.19 -9.86
N GLN A 320 -15.64 -28.23 -9.35
CA GLN A 320 -14.75 -28.43 -8.21
C GLN A 320 -15.50 -28.83 -6.93
N SER A 321 -16.66 -28.22 -6.68
CA SER A 321 -17.50 -28.56 -5.52
C SER A 321 -17.99 -30.00 -5.60
N LYS A 322 -18.39 -30.46 -6.80
CA LYS A 322 -18.78 -31.87 -7.02
C LYS A 322 -17.64 -32.83 -6.70
N ILE A 323 -16.45 -32.57 -7.26
CA ILE A 323 -15.24 -33.38 -7.01
C ILE A 323 -14.90 -33.41 -5.52
N TYR A 324 -14.96 -32.27 -4.84
CA TYR A 324 -14.70 -32.17 -3.41
C TYR A 324 -15.66 -33.06 -2.59
N TRP A 325 -16.96 -32.96 -2.84
CA TRP A 325 -17.95 -33.76 -2.11
C TRP A 325 -17.81 -35.25 -2.40
N GLU A 326 -17.53 -35.64 -3.65
CA GLU A 326 -17.24 -37.05 -4.00
C GLU A 326 -16.02 -37.60 -3.24
N LEU A 327 -14.95 -36.81 -3.11
CA LEU A 327 -13.76 -37.19 -2.33
C LEU A 327 -14.08 -37.32 -0.83
N GLN A 328 -14.82 -36.35 -0.26
CA GLN A 328 -15.23 -36.40 1.15
C GLN A 328 -16.11 -37.62 1.42
N THR A 329 -17.05 -37.94 0.53
CA THR A 329 -17.90 -39.12 0.64
C THR A 329 -17.07 -40.42 0.57
N LYS A 330 -16.11 -40.53 -0.35
CA LYS A 330 -15.22 -41.70 -0.41
C LYS A 330 -14.41 -41.88 0.88
N TYR A 331 -13.84 -40.79 1.40
CA TYR A 331 -13.09 -40.82 2.65
C TYR A 331 -13.95 -41.23 3.84
N MET A 332 -15.21 -40.76 3.91
CA MET A 332 -16.15 -41.15 4.96
C MET A 332 -16.61 -42.60 4.87
N ILE A 333 -16.74 -43.14 3.65
CA ILE A 333 -17.23 -44.51 3.43
C ILE A 333 -16.07 -45.54 3.44
N GLY A 334 -14.81 -45.09 3.33
CA GLY A 334 -13.62 -45.93 3.50
C GLY A 334 -13.23 -46.78 2.28
N TYR A 335 -13.56 -46.31 1.06
CA TYR A 335 -13.13 -46.94 -0.20
C TYR A 335 -11.73 -46.52 -0.65
#